data_AF-A0A7C4MQ09-F1
#
_entry.id   AF-A0A7C4MQ09-F1
#
_cell.length_a   1.000
_cell.length_b   1.000
_cell.length_c   1.000
_cell.angle_alpha   90.00
_cell.angle_beta   90.00
_cell.angle_gamma   90.00
#
_symmetry.space_group_name_H-M   'P 1'
#
loop_
_entity.id
_entity.type
_entity.pdbx_description
1 polymer ?
#
loop_
_entity_poly.entity_id
_entity_poly.type
_entity_poly.pdbx_seq_one_letter_code
_entity_poly.pdbx_strand_id
1 'polypeptide(L)' 'MNLKLKEIKKLEGTITLKSGLHIGSGNMEMHIGGTDSPVIKHPHTLEPYIPGSSLKGKIRSLLEMESG' A
#
# COMPACT_ATOMS: atom_id res chain seq x y z
N MET A 1 -31.38 -11.08 2.17
CA MET A 1 -30.30 -12.00 2.61
C MET A 1 -29.71 -11.47 3.91
N ASN A 2 -29.58 -12.31 4.94
CA ASN A 2 -29.01 -11.88 6.22
C ASN A 2 -27.52 -12.25 6.26
N LEU A 3 -26.64 -11.28 6.10
CA LEU A 3 -25.19 -11.49 6.19
C LEU A 3 -24.82 -11.62 7.67
N LYS A 4 -24.29 -12.77 8.07
CA LYS A 4 -23.73 -12.99 9.41
C LYS A 4 -22.23 -13.26 9.29
N LEU A 5 -21.44 -12.54 10.09
CA LEU A 5 -20.02 -12.84 10.26
C LEU A 5 -19.89 -14.26 10.84
N LYS A 6 -19.11 -15.11 10.17
CA LYS A 6 -18.80 -16.45 10.67
C LYS A 6 -17.46 -16.49 11.39
N GLU A 7 -16.43 -15.92 10.77
CA GLU A 7 -15.06 -15.93 11.27
C GLU A 7 -14.24 -14.79 10.64
N ILE A 8 -13.18 -14.36 11.33
CA ILE A 8 -12.15 -13.47 10.79
C ILE A 8 -10.84 -14.26 10.77
N LYS A 9 -10.22 -14.39 9.60
CA LYS A 9 -8.90 -15.04 9.46
C LYS A 9 -7.81 -13.99 9.38
N LYS A 10 -6.82 -14.09 10.25
CA LYS A 10 -5.62 -13.26 10.22
C LYS A 10 -4.56 -13.93 9.35
N LEU A 11 -4.02 -13.19 8.39
CA LEU A 11 -2.87 -13.61 7.58
C LEU A 11 -1.71 -12.68 7.90
N GLU A 12 -0.55 -13.25 8.20
CA GLU A 12 0.65 -12.51 8.57
C GLU A 12 1.84 -13.03 7.76
N GLY A 13 2.80 -12.16 7.53
CA GLY A 13 4.01 -12.48 6.79
C GLY A 13 4.87 -11.24 6.55
N THR A 14 6.01 -11.44 5.90
CA THR A 14 6.97 -10.38 5.60
C THR A 14 7.14 -10.25 4.09
N ILE A 15 6.98 -9.03 3.57
CA ILE A 15 7.28 -8.73 2.16
C ILE A 15 8.75 -8.36 2.06
N THR A 16 9.53 -9.18 1.35
CA THR A 16 10.94 -8.87 1.05
C THR A 16 11.03 -8.22 -0.32
N LEU A 17 11.65 -7.04 -0.39
CA LEU A 17 11.88 -6.35 -1.65
C LEU A 17 13.02 -7.03 -2.42
N LYS A 18 12.75 -7.44 -3.66
CA LYS A 18 13.77 -7.98 -4.58
C LYS A 18 14.48 -6.89 -5.39
N SER A 19 13.92 -5.69 -5.42
CA SER A 19 14.42 -4.50 -6.11
C SER A 19 13.98 -3.25 -5.34
N GLY A 20 14.41 -2.06 -5.78
CA GLY A 20 13.88 -0.80 -5.26
C GLY A 20 12.35 -0.72 -5.40
N LEU A 21 11.67 -0.21 -4.37
CA LEU A 21 10.24 0.03 -4.35
C LEU A 21 9.96 1.51 -4.13
N HIS A 22 9.24 2.12 -5.06
CA HIS A 22 8.76 3.49 -4.95
C HIS A 22 7.23 3.50 -4.86
N ILE A 23 6.70 4.12 -3.81
CA ILE A 23 5.27 4.41 -3.64
C ILE A 23 5.16 5.88 -3.28
N GLY A 24 4.63 6.68 -4.21
CA GLY A 24 4.41 8.11 -4.01
C GLY A 24 3.15 8.39 -3.18
N SER A 25 3.02 9.64 -2.71
CA SER A 25 1.81 10.16 -2.07
C SER A 25 1.12 11.15 -3.01
N GLY A 26 -0.22 11.14 -3.05
CA GLY A 26 -1.01 12.06 -3.89
C GLY A 26 -1.04 13.50 -3.36
N ASN A 27 -0.82 13.70 -2.05
CA ASN A 27 -0.72 15.03 -1.45
C ASN A 27 0.75 15.43 -1.38
N MET A 28 1.21 16.08 -2.44
CA MET A 28 2.47 16.80 -2.48
C MET A 28 2.30 18.15 -1.79
N GLU A 29 2.40 18.20 -0.46
CA GLU A 29 2.82 19.45 0.16
C GLU A 29 4.27 19.68 -0.27
N MET A 30 4.46 20.59 -1.21
CA MET A 30 5.76 20.96 -1.72
C MET A 30 6.56 21.64 -0.60
N HIS A 31 7.36 20.85 0.11
CA HIS A 31 8.26 21.38 1.14
C HIS A 31 9.40 22.12 0.44
N ILE A 32 9.74 23.33 0.88
CA ILE A 32 10.88 24.09 0.34
C ILE A 32 12.15 23.25 0.54
N GLY A 33 12.81 22.87 -0.56
CA GLY A 33 13.99 21.99 -0.55
C GLY A 33 13.67 20.48 -0.57
N GLY A 34 12.42 20.08 -0.83
CA GLY A 34 12.03 18.67 -0.99
C GLY A 34 12.46 18.05 -2.32
N THR A 35 12.55 16.71 -2.36
CA THR A 35 12.78 15.93 -3.58
C THR A 35 11.53 15.87 -4.45
N ASP A 36 11.69 15.87 -5.78
CA ASP A 36 10.59 15.90 -6.76
C ASP A 36 9.63 14.68 -6.71
N SER A 37 10.06 13.55 -6.15
CA SER A 37 9.24 12.33 -6.05
C SER A 37 9.49 11.61 -4.73
N PRO A 38 8.91 12.10 -3.62
CA PRO A 38 9.12 11.50 -2.32
C PRO A 38 8.40 10.16 -2.20
N VAL A 39 9.04 9.20 -1.51
CA VAL A 39 8.41 7.96 -1.07
C VAL A 39 7.52 8.25 0.14
N ILE A 40 6.33 7.66 0.17
CA ILE A 40 5.41 7.78 1.30
C ILE A 40 6.05 7.25 2.59
N LYS A 41 5.91 8.00 3.67
CA LYS A 41 6.50 7.70 4.98
C LYS A 41 5.43 7.67 6.05
N HIS A 42 5.63 6.85 7.07
CA HIS A 42 4.75 6.82 8.23
C HIS A 42 4.89 8.14 9.00
N PRO A 43 3.79 8.81 9.39
CA PRO A 43 3.85 10.17 9.95
C PRO A 43 4.60 10.28 11.28
N HIS A 44 4.70 9.19 12.04
CA HIS A 44 5.35 9.18 13.35
C HIS A 44 6.80 8.68 13.32
N THR A 45 7.11 7.70 12.47
CA THR A 45 8.47 7.09 12.41
C THR A 45 9.30 7.65 11.27
N LEU A 46 8.66 8.31 10.30
CA LEU A 46 9.26 8.81 9.06
C LEU A 46 9.90 7.72 8.18
N GLU A 47 9.62 6.46 8.48
CA GLU A 47 10.08 5.31 7.70
C GLU A 47 9.17 5.06 6.50
N PRO A 48 9.71 4.62 5.34
CA PRO A 48 8.91 4.23 4.20
C PRO A 48 8.07 2.98 4.53
N TYR A 49 6.85 2.92 4.01
CA TYR A 49 5.97 1.77 4.22
C TYR A 49 5.13 1.46 2.97
N ILE A 50 4.55 0.26 2.93
CA ILE A 50 3.58 -0.15 1.90
C ILE A 50 2.17 0.11 2.46
N PRO A 51 1.39 1.05 1.90
CA PRO A 51 0.02 1.27 2.36
C PRO A 51 -0.87 0.06 2.09
N GLY A 52 -1.76 -0.27 3.04
CA GLY A 52 -2.70 -1.38 2.89
C GLY A 52 -3.65 -1.21 1.70
N SER A 53 -4.02 0.03 1.37
CA SER A 53 -4.81 0.35 0.18
C SER A 53 -4.07 0.05 -1.12
N SER A 54 -2.78 0.37 -1.20
CA SER A 54 -1.92 0.08 -2.35
C SER A 54 -1.78 -1.42 -2.58
N LEU A 55 -1.52 -2.19 -1.52
CA LEU A 55 -1.42 -3.66 -1.60
C LEU A 55 -2.76 -4.28 -2.05
N LYS A 56 -3.87 -3.88 -1.42
CA LYS A 56 -5.22 -4.34 -1.77
C LYS A 56 -5.56 -4.02 -3.23
N GLY A 57 -5.28 -2.79 -3.67
CA GLY A 57 -5.56 -2.34 -5.02
C GLY A 57 -4.79 -3.13 -6.07
N LYS A 58 -3.50 -3.39 -5.85
CA LYS A 58 -2.68 -4.16 -6.79
C LYS A 58 -3.14 -5.61 -6.92
N ILE A 59 -3.46 -6.27 -5.81
CA ILE A 59 -3.98 -7.64 -5.84
C ILE A 59 -5.31 -7.69 -6.60
N ARG A 60 -6.23 -6.76 -6.29
CA ARG A 60 -7.52 -6.66 -6.99
C ARG A 60 -7.35 -6.49 -8.49
N SER A 61 -6.52 -5.53 -8.93
CA SER A 61 -6.35 -5.27 -10.37
C SER A 61 -5.76 -6.46 -11.10
N LEU A 62 -4.83 -7.19 -10.48
CA LEU A 62 -4.25 -8.39 -11.09
C LEU A 62 -5.28 -9.52 -11.22
N LEU A 63 -6.10 -9.75 -10.20
CA LEU A 63 -7.17 -10.75 -10.25
C LEU A 63 -8.25 -10.39 -11.26
N GLU A 64 -8.63 -9.11 -11.35
CA GLU A 64 -9.58 -8.62 -12.36
C GLU A 64 -9.03 -8.82 -13.78
N MET A 65 -7.73 -8.62 -14.01
CA MET A 65 -7.09 -8.88 -15.30
C MET A 65 -6.96 -10.37 -15.64
N GLU A 66 -6.79 -11.24 -14.64
CA GLU A 66 -6.69 -12.69 -14.84
C GLU A 66 -8.06 -13.32 -15.10
N SER A 67 -9.10 -12.84 -14.40
CA SER A 67 -10.44 -13.46 -14.37
C SER A 67 -11.45 -12.80 -15.32
N GLY A 68 -11.14 -11.63 -15.88
CA GLY A 68 -11.99 -10.88 -16.80
C GLY A 68 -11.76 -11.27 -18.25
#